data_AF-A0A958H887-F1
#
_entry.id   AF-A0A958H887-F1
#
_cell.length_a   1.000
_cell.length_b   1.000
_cell.length_c   1.000
_cell.angle_alpha   90.00
_cell.angle_beta   90.00
_cell.angle_gamma   90.00
#
_symmetry.space_group_name_H-M   'P 1'
#
loop_
_entity.id
_entity.type
_entity.pdbx_description
1 polymer ?
#
loop_
_entity_poly.entity_id
_entity_poly.type
_entity_poly.pdbx_seq_one_letter_code
_entity_poly.pdbx_strand_id
1 'polypeptide(L)'
;FVDNELTGVIDFDFAHAGPREWDLAYAVYRFVPLADPNKTEGFGTLEDQARRLRLFCDAYGLADRSQTYAYILARVQSMVDFLLEGAAIGDPRRIANIEAGHLTVYRHDHEYVQQHREQFEAAL
;
A
#
# COMPACT_ATOMS: atom_id res chain seq x y z
N PHE A 1 -13.05 10.69 11.74
CA PHE A 1 -13.89 9.94 12.67
C PHE A 1 -14.49 10.90 13.68
N VAL A 2 -15.78 10.76 13.98
CA VAL A 2 -16.43 11.41 15.12
C VAL A 2 -17.05 10.28 15.92
N ASP A 3 -16.81 10.24 17.22
CA ASP A 3 -17.29 9.17 18.12
C ASP A 3 -16.95 7.75 17.61
N ASN A 4 -15.74 7.58 17.05
CA ASN A 4 -15.25 6.35 16.42
C ASN A 4 -15.98 5.89 15.15
N GLU A 5 -16.85 6.73 14.56
CA GLU A 5 -17.52 6.43 13.29
C GLU A 5 -16.89 7.17 12.11
N LEU A 6 -16.83 6.51 10.94
CA LEU A 6 -16.35 7.12 9.71
C LEU A 6 -17.37 8.16 9.22
N THR A 7 -16.96 9.43 9.16
CA THR A 7 -17.83 10.55 8.79
C THR A 7 -17.63 11.05 7.37
N GLY A 8 -16.60 10.57 6.67
CA GLY A 8 -16.31 10.99 5.30
C GLY A 8 -15.04 10.36 4.73
N VAL A 9 -15.03 10.24 3.41
CA VAL A 9 -13.87 9.87 2.59
C VAL A 9 -13.65 11.02 1.60
N ILE A 10 -12.40 11.29 1.24
CA ILE A 10 -12.00 12.35 0.31
C ILE A 10 -10.99 11.78 -0.71
N ASP A 11 -10.50 12.64 -1.62
CA ASP A 11 -9.48 12.27 -2.62
C ASP A 11 -9.99 11.25 -3.67
N PHE A 12 -11.06 11.63 -4.37
CA PHE A 12 -11.71 10.80 -5.41
C PHE A 12 -11.15 11.03 -6.82
N ASP A 13 -10.02 11.74 -6.96
CA ASP A 13 -9.42 12.09 -8.26
C ASP A 13 -9.09 10.84 -9.12
N PHE A 14 -8.90 9.69 -8.47
CA PHE A 14 -8.60 8.41 -9.10
C PHE A 14 -9.71 7.35 -8.93
N ALA A 15 -10.92 7.76 -8.53
CA ALA A 15 -12.04 6.82 -8.43
C ALA A 15 -12.49 6.36 -9.82
N HIS A 16 -12.37 5.06 -10.09
CA HIS A 16 -12.85 4.44 -11.33
C HIS A 16 -13.24 2.97 -11.08
N ALA A 17 -13.91 2.35 -12.06
CA ALA A 17 -14.21 0.91 -11.98
C ALA A 17 -12.90 0.09 -12.01
N GLY A 18 -12.76 -0.85 -11.09
CA GLY A 18 -11.59 -1.72 -10.97
C GLY A 18 -11.89 -2.96 -10.11
N PRO A 19 -10.98 -3.94 -10.08
CA PRO A 19 -11.12 -5.07 -9.17
C PRO A 19 -11.01 -4.57 -7.72
N ARG A 20 -11.87 -5.06 -6.84
CA ARG A 20 -11.86 -4.69 -5.41
C ARG A 20 -10.50 -4.94 -4.75
N GLU A 21 -9.77 -5.95 -5.24
CA GLU A 21 -8.46 -6.34 -4.75
C GLU A 21 -7.43 -5.20 -4.92
N TRP A 22 -7.62 -4.32 -5.92
CA TRP A 22 -6.78 -3.15 -6.14
C TRP A 22 -6.90 -2.13 -5.01
N ASP A 23 -8.13 -1.84 -4.59
CA ASP A 23 -8.41 -0.92 -3.48
C ASP A 23 -7.97 -1.53 -2.15
N LEU A 24 -8.25 -2.83 -1.95
CA LEU A 24 -7.82 -3.56 -0.76
C LEU A 24 -6.31 -3.59 -0.60
N ALA A 25 -5.58 -3.84 -1.68
CA ALA A 25 -4.12 -3.83 -1.67
C ALA A 25 -3.56 -2.49 -1.21
N TYR A 26 -4.12 -1.38 -1.70
CA TYR A 26 -3.68 -0.05 -1.29
C TYR A 26 -4.06 0.26 0.16
N ALA A 27 -5.28 -0.10 0.57
CA ALA A 27 -5.73 0.07 1.95
C ALA A 27 -4.87 -0.73 2.93
N VAL A 28 -4.56 -1.99 2.62
CA VAL A 28 -3.64 -2.82 3.40
C VAL A 28 -2.26 -2.18 3.47
N TYR A 29 -1.66 -1.83 2.32
CA TYR A 29 -0.34 -1.21 2.28
C TYR A 29 -0.25 0.03 3.18
N ARG A 30 -1.29 0.87 3.22
CA ARG A 30 -1.28 2.13 4.00
C ARG A 30 -1.76 1.98 5.46
N PHE A 31 -2.70 1.09 5.76
CA PHE A 31 -3.28 0.96 7.10
C PHE A 31 -2.64 -0.15 7.95
N VAL A 32 -1.97 -1.12 7.32
CA VAL A 32 -1.17 -2.18 7.99
C VAL A 32 0.29 -1.77 8.23
N PRO A 33 0.66 -0.54 7.84
CA PRO A 33 1.84 -0.18 7.03
C PRO A 33 2.84 -1.31 6.72
N LEU A 34 2.75 -1.87 5.52
CA LEU A 34 3.71 -2.86 5.01
C LEU A 34 4.96 -2.16 4.47
N ALA A 35 5.76 -1.63 5.39
CA ALA A 35 6.90 -0.77 5.12
C ALA A 35 7.99 -0.94 6.20
N ASP A 36 9.25 -0.68 5.85
CA ASP A 36 10.40 -0.83 6.76
C ASP A 36 10.35 0.24 7.86
N PRO A 37 10.18 -0.14 9.15
CA PRO A 37 10.13 0.81 10.25
C PRO A 37 11.39 1.66 10.44
N ASN A 38 12.51 1.28 9.83
CA ASN A 38 13.79 1.98 9.96
C ASN A 38 14.10 2.91 8.78
N LYS A 39 13.35 2.84 7.68
CA LYS A 39 13.65 3.58 6.44
C LYS A 39 12.52 4.48 5.97
N THR A 40 11.29 4.12 6.28
CA THR A 40 10.09 4.85 5.83
C THR A 40 9.12 5.01 7.01
N GLU A 41 7.88 5.42 6.75
CA GLU A 41 6.85 5.62 7.78
C GLU A 41 6.25 4.30 8.31
N GLY A 42 6.94 3.17 8.13
CA GLY A 42 6.58 1.89 8.73
C GLY A 42 6.59 1.95 10.26
N PHE A 43 5.82 1.09 10.91
CA PHE A 43 5.89 0.93 12.36
C PHE A 43 5.60 -0.50 12.81
N GLY A 44 5.99 -0.80 14.05
CA GLY A 44 5.85 -2.13 14.64
C GLY A 44 6.91 -3.11 14.15
N THR A 45 6.81 -4.35 14.62
CA THR A 45 7.66 -5.44 14.14
C THR A 45 7.07 -6.10 12.89
N LEU A 46 7.87 -6.91 12.19
CA LEU A 46 7.36 -7.73 11.07
C LEU A 46 6.21 -8.64 11.50
N GLU A 47 6.27 -9.18 12.72
CA GLU A 47 5.19 -9.97 13.31
C GLU A 47 3.92 -9.14 13.55
N ASP A 48 4.06 -7.90 14.03
CA ASP A 48 2.92 -6.99 14.18
C ASP A 48 2.25 -6.67 12.85
N GLN A 49 3.04 -6.42 11.81
CA GLN A 49 2.55 -6.15 10.46
C GLN A 49 1.80 -7.38 9.90
N ALA A 50 2.39 -8.58 10.00
CA ALA A 50 1.74 -9.83 9.61
C ALA A 50 0.42 -10.07 10.38
N ARG A 51 0.41 -9.85 11.70
CA ARG A 51 -0.81 -9.98 12.52
C ARG A 51 -1.87 -8.96 12.12
N ARG A 52 -1.50 -7.72 11.83
CA ARG A 52 -2.40 -6.65 11.38
C ARG A 52 -2.94 -6.91 9.98
N LEU A 53 -2.14 -7.48 9.08
CA LEU A 53 -2.57 -7.93 7.75
C LEU A 53 -3.72 -8.90 7.86
N ARG A 54 -3.56 -9.95 8.66
CA ARG A 54 -4.61 -10.94 8.92
C ARG A 54 -5.87 -10.30 9.48
N LEU A 55 -5.71 -9.46 10.51
CA LEU A 55 -6.82 -8.77 11.16
C LEU A 55 -7.58 -7.87 10.19
N PHE A 56 -6.89 -7.17 9.29
CA PHE A 56 -7.52 -6.35 8.27
C PHE A 56 -8.37 -7.19 7.33
N CYS A 57 -7.81 -8.30 6.81
CA CYS A 57 -8.53 -9.21 5.93
C CYS A 57 -9.72 -9.87 6.63
N ASP A 58 -9.59 -10.23 7.91
CA ASP A 58 -10.69 -10.76 8.74
C ASP A 58 -11.81 -9.73 8.88
N ALA A 59 -11.46 -8.50 9.26
CA ALA A 59 -12.43 -7.41 9.46
C ALA A 59 -13.14 -7.00 8.17
N TYR A 60 -12.46 -7.09 7.02
CA TYR A 60 -13.06 -6.86 5.71
C TYR A 60 -13.99 -8.01 5.28
N GLY A 61 -13.83 -9.22 5.85
CA GLY A 61 -14.55 -10.42 5.41
C GLY A 61 -13.96 -11.05 4.15
N LEU A 62 -12.66 -10.89 3.91
CA LEU A 62 -11.98 -11.45 2.74
C LEU A 62 -11.73 -12.95 2.93
N ALA A 63 -12.57 -13.78 2.32
CA ALA A 63 -12.53 -15.25 2.46
C ALA A 63 -11.41 -15.90 1.62
N ASP A 64 -11.22 -15.47 0.37
CA ASP A 64 -10.11 -15.90 -0.48
C ASP A 64 -9.04 -14.80 -0.50
N ARG A 65 -7.86 -15.13 0.01
CA ARG A 65 -6.72 -14.22 0.13
C ARG A 65 -5.54 -14.60 -0.75
N SER A 66 -5.68 -15.66 -1.55
CA SER A 66 -4.60 -16.26 -2.34
C SER A 66 -3.89 -15.26 -3.27
N GLN A 67 -4.60 -14.24 -3.76
CA GLN A 67 -4.06 -13.21 -4.64
C GLN A 67 -3.64 -11.93 -3.89
N THR A 68 -3.91 -11.81 -2.59
CA THR A 68 -3.77 -10.55 -1.85
C THR A 68 -2.32 -10.05 -1.86
N TYR A 69 -1.34 -10.94 -1.62
CA TYR A 69 0.07 -10.58 -1.68
C TYR A 69 0.47 -10.06 -3.07
N ALA A 70 0.03 -10.75 -4.14
CA ALA A 70 0.34 -10.34 -5.51
C ALA A 70 -0.24 -8.96 -5.83
N TYR A 71 -1.47 -8.69 -5.41
CA TYR A 71 -2.10 -7.37 -5.57
C TYR A 71 -1.41 -6.28 -4.74
N ILE A 72 -1.00 -6.55 -3.51
CA ILE A 72 -0.21 -5.61 -2.69
C ILE A 72 1.07 -5.23 -3.42
N LEU A 73 1.84 -6.24 -3.85
CA LEU A 73 3.11 -6.01 -4.53
C LEU A 73 2.92 -5.19 -5.82
N ALA A 74 1.98 -5.59 -6.67
CA ALA A 74 1.65 -4.88 -7.90
C ALA A 74 1.17 -3.44 -7.62
N ARG A 75 0.41 -3.25 -6.54
CA ARG A 75 -0.10 -1.92 -6.18
C ARG A 75 1.02 -0.98 -5.73
N VAL A 76 1.97 -1.45 -4.92
CA VAL A 76 3.12 -0.62 -4.54
C VAL A 76 3.99 -0.29 -5.76
N GLN A 77 4.23 -1.26 -6.65
CA GLN A 77 4.94 -1.03 -7.92
C GLN A 77 4.24 0.03 -8.78
N SER A 78 2.92 -0.02 -8.90
CA SER A 78 2.18 0.97 -9.68
C SER A 78 2.34 2.41 -9.17
N MET A 79 2.68 2.62 -7.88
CA MET A 79 3.00 3.96 -7.37
C MET A 79 4.35 4.46 -7.87
N VAL A 80 5.33 3.56 -8.00
CA VAL A 80 6.63 3.85 -8.63
C VAL A 80 6.42 4.22 -10.09
N ASP A 81 5.69 3.39 -10.83
CA ASP A 81 5.44 3.58 -12.25
C ASP A 81 4.69 4.90 -12.50
N PHE A 82 3.66 5.16 -11.71
CA PHE A 82 2.86 6.38 -11.81
C PHE A 82 3.68 7.67 -11.62
N LEU A 83 4.66 7.67 -10.72
CA LEU A 83 5.56 8.82 -10.56
C LEU A 83 6.49 8.96 -11.77
N LEU A 84 7.09 7.86 -12.22
CA LEU A 84 8.06 7.86 -13.32
C LEU A 84 7.42 8.24 -14.65
N GLU A 85 6.27 7.64 -14.98
CA GLU A 85 5.53 7.92 -16.21
C GLU A 85 5.08 9.37 -16.27
N GLY A 86 4.53 9.89 -15.17
CA GLY A 86 4.12 11.28 -15.08
C GLY A 86 5.31 12.25 -15.25
N ALA A 87 6.45 11.96 -14.63
CA ALA A 87 7.65 12.78 -14.79
C ALA A 87 8.21 12.71 -16.23
N ALA A 88 8.15 11.54 -16.88
CA ALA A 88 8.61 11.36 -18.25
C ALA A 88 7.82 12.21 -19.27
N ILE A 89 6.55 12.49 -19.00
CA ILE A 89 5.71 13.39 -19.81
C ILE A 89 5.71 14.84 -19.31
N GLY A 90 6.52 15.17 -18.32
CA GLY A 90 6.68 16.52 -17.79
C GLY A 90 5.58 16.98 -16.83
N ASP A 91 4.85 16.09 -16.15
CA ASP A 91 3.88 16.47 -15.11
C ASP A 91 4.61 17.14 -13.93
N PRO A 92 4.41 18.44 -13.68
CA PRO A 92 5.12 19.17 -12.62
C PRO A 92 4.81 18.63 -11.22
N ARG A 93 3.61 18.07 -10.99
CA ARG A 93 3.26 17.47 -9.69
C ARG A 93 4.06 16.20 -9.44
N ARG A 94 4.31 15.41 -10.48
CA ARG A 94 5.04 14.14 -10.36
C ARG A 94 6.53 14.39 -10.20
N ILE A 95 7.08 15.35 -10.94
CA ILE A 95 8.45 15.84 -10.76
C ILE A 95 8.65 16.33 -9.32
N ALA A 96 7.77 17.20 -8.81
CA ALA A 96 7.86 17.70 -7.44
C ALA A 96 7.79 16.58 -6.38
N ASN A 97 6.94 15.56 -6.59
CA ASN A 97 6.87 14.40 -5.69
C ASN A 97 8.16 13.57 -5.70
N ILE A 98 8.80 13.41 -6.86
CA ILE A 98 10.10 12.72 -6.97
C ILE A 98 11.18 13.52 -6.25
N GLU A 99 11.24 14.83 -6.47
CA GLU A 99 12.19 15.74 -5.79
C GLU A 99 11.99 15.75 -4.27
N ALA A 100 10.74 15.63 -3.81
CA ALA A 100 10.39 15.47 -2.41
C ALA A 100 10.70 14.06 -1.82
N GLY A 101 11.23 13.13 -2.63
CA GLY A 101 11.69 11.82 -2.18
C GLY A 101 10.62 10.72 -2.18
N HIS A 102 9.40 10.97 -2.67
CA HIS A 102 8.30 9.98 -2.64
C HIS A 102 8.62 8.72 -3.44
N LEU A 103 9.35 8.86 -4.56
CA LEU A 103 9.79 7.72 -5.37
C LEU A 103 10.69 6.76 -4.59
N THR A 104 11.60 7.30 -3.78
CA THR A 104 12.50 6.51 -2.94
C THR A 104 11.72 5.73 -1.89
N VAL A 105 10.70 6.34 -1.28
CA VAL A 105 9.80 5.68 -0.33
C VAL A 105 9.10 4.49 -0.98
N TYR A 106 8.43 4.67 -2.13
CA TYR A 106 7.73 3.56 -2.78
C TYR A 106 8.66 2.43 -3.22
N ARG A 107 9.89 2.73 -3.63
CA ARG A 107 10.89 1.70 -3.97
C ARG A 107 11.32 0.90 -2.74
N HIS A 108 11.63 1.58 -1.63
CA HIS A 108 11.99 0.89 -0.38
C HIS A 108 10.84 0.05 0.15
N ASP A 109 9.61 0.56 0.10
CA ASP A 109 8.44 -0.18 0.55
C ASP A 109 8.18 -1.41 -0.35
N HIS A 110 8.33 -1.27 -1.67
CA HIS A 110 8.21 -2.39 -2.60
C HIS A 110 9.26 -3.47 -2.31
N GLU A 111 10.53 -3.07 -2.16
CA GLU A 111 11.64 -3.97 -1.80
C GLU A 111 11.37 -4.67 -0.46
N TYR A 112 10.87 -3.94 0.54
CA TYR A 112 10.52 -4.49 1.85
C TYR A 112 9.43 -5.55 1.77
N VAL A 113 8.35 -5.28 1.02
CA VAL A 113 7.27 -6.26 0.78
C VAL A 113 7.82 -7.50 0.08
N GLN A 114 8.69 -7.34 -0.91
CA GLN A 114 9.33 -8.47 -1.60
C GLN A 114 10.23 -9.29 -0.67
N GLN A 115 11.05 -8.63 0.14
CA GLN A 115 12.00 -9.27 1.05
C GLN A 115 11.29 -10.12 2.12
N HIS A 116 10.08 -9.72 2.53
CA HIS A 116 9.30 -10.39 3.58
C HIS A 116 8.10 -11.16 3.05
N ARG A 117 8.19 -11.63 1.79
CA ARG A 117 7.16 -12.41 1.11
C ARG A 117 6.60 -13.54 1.96
N GLU A 118 7.47 -14.39 2.50
CA GLU A 118 7.05 -15.60 3.22
C GLU A 118 6.20 -15.27 4.45
N GLN A 119 6.57 -14.22 5.19
CA GLN A 119 5.86 -13.80 6.40
C GLN A 119 4.50 -13.19 6.08
N PHE A 120 4.40 -12.43 5.00
CA PHE A 120 3.14 -11.84 4.57
C PHE A 120 2.21 -12.87 3.90
N GLU A 121 2.73 -13.77 3.06
CA GLU A 121 1.95 -14.88 2.49
C GLU A 121 1.45 -15.84 3.57
N ALA A 122 2.26 -16.15 4.60
CA ALA A 122 1.83 -16.99 5.72
C ALA A 122 0.76 -16.34 6.62
N ALA A 123 0.59 -15.03 6.54
CA ALA A 123 -0.38 -14.28 7.36
C ALA A 123 -1.74 -14.11 6.70
N LEU A 124 -1.83 -14.34 5.38
CA LEU A 124 -3.03 -14.25 4.57
C LEU A 124 -3.84 -15.53 4.69
#